data_AF-A0A662RH10-F1
#
_entry.id   AF-A0A662RH10-F1
#
_cell.length_a   1.000
_cell.length_b   1.000
_cell.length_c   1.000
_cell.angle_alpha   90.00
_cell.angle_beta   90.00
_cell.angle_gamma   90.00
#
_symmetry.space_group_name_H-M   'P 1'
#
loop_
_entity.id
_entity.type
_entity.pdbx_description
1 polymer ?
#
loop_
_entity_poly.entity_id
_entity_poly.type
_entity_poly.pdbx_seq_one_letter_code
_entity_poly.pdbx_strand_id
1 'polypeptide(L)'
;MRLLPSLRGRKRYLAFRMLLGDANAVTPVKNSPSRASTAKPLMPRPADGDIDASCKGALSRRDLNFELDRSSQSLLGDAGSSECDIRVLSFDGAEGIVSCVHKEATRTRAVLATIYEIRNRRASIRVIGVSGTVKGAKRFFSEKR
;
A
#
# COMPACT_ATOMS: atom_id res chain seq x y z
N MET A 1 5.22 -6.10 28.61
CA MET A 1 6.66 -6.43 28.49
C MET A 1 7.20 -5.90 27.17
N ARG A 2 8.31 -5.15 27.16
CA ARG A 2 8.98 -4.73 25.91
C ARG A 2 10.19 -5.63 25.69
N LEU A 3 10.29 -6.22 24.51
CA LEU A 3 11.44 -7.04 24.12
C LEU A 3 12.74 -6.24 24.19
N LEU A 4 13.83 -6.94 24.53
CA LEU A 4 15.19 -6.41 24.53
C LEU A 4 15.56 -5.80 23.17
N PRO A 5 16.39 -4.75 23.12
CA PRO A 5 16.75 -4.07 21.87
C PRO A 5 17.39 -4.99 20.82
N SER A 6 18.08 -6.05 21.25
CA SER A 6 18.72 -7.05 20.38
C SER A 6 17.74 -8.02 19.71
N LEU A 7 16.63 -8.33 20.39
CA LEU A 7 15.56 -9.21 19.89
C LEU A 7 14.40 -8.44 19.27
N ARG A 8 14.35 -7.12 19.45
CA ARG A 8 13.34 -6.27 18.85
C ARG A 8 13.58 -6.19 17.34
N GLY A 9 12.59 -6.59 16.55
CA GLY A 9 12.59 -6.42 15.10
C GLY A 9 12.89 -4.97 14.71
N ARG A 10 13.93 -4.78 13.89
CA ARG A 10 14.31 -3.45 13.35
C ARG A 10 13.31 -3.06 12.28
N LYS A 11 12.48 -2.07 12.57
CA LYS A 11 11.49 -1.51 11.62
C LYS A 11 12.06 -0.31 10.88
N ARG A 12 11.66 -0.15 9.63
CA ARG A 12 11.83 1.06 8.81
C ARG A 12 10.47 1.65 8.51
N TYR A 13 10.44 2.95 8.24
CA TYR A 13 9.23 3.71 7.96
C TYR A 13 9.34 4.33 6.57
N LEU A 14 8.43 3.98 5.69
CA LEU A 14 8.30 4.53 4.35
C LEU A 14 7.22 5.60 4.37
N ALA A 15 7.58 6.81 3.96
CA ALA A 15 6.63 7.86 3.66
C ALA A 15 6.19 7.72 2.20
N PHE A 16 4.89 7.63 1.97
CA PHE A 16 4.33 7.56 0.63
C PHE A 16 3.25 8.61 0.44
N ARG A 17 3.09 9.00 -0.83
CA ARG A 17 1.99 9.82 -1.31
C ARG A 17 1.23 9.02 -2.34
N MET A 18 -0.07 9.05 -2.21
CA MET A 18 -1.00 8.55 -3.18
C MET A 18 -1.38 9.67 -4.15
N LEU A 19 -1.34 9.34 -5.43
CA LEU A 19 -1.83 10.17 -6.52
C LEU A 19 -3.12 9.53 -7.01
N LEU A 20 -4.22 10.19 -6.71
CA LEU A 20 -5.54 9.79 -7.18
C LEU A 20 -5.70 10.31 -8.60
N GLY A 21 -5.86 9.40 -9.55
CA GLY A 21 -6.15 9.78 -10.92
C GLY A 21 -7.61 10.21 -10.98
N ASP A 22 -7.84 11.52 -11.13
CA ASP A 22 -9.15 12.01 -11.51
C ASP A 22 -9.56 11.38 -12.84
N ALA A 23 -10.84 11.01 -12.92
CA ALA A 23 -11.41 10.04 -13.84
C ALA A 23 -11.46 10.46 -15.32
N ASN A 24 -10.43 11.11 -15.88
CA ASN A 24 -10.41 11.56 -17.28
C ASN A 24 -9.12 11.24 -18.06
N ALA A 25 -8.25 10.38 -17.56
CA ALA A 25 -7.22 9.75 -18.39
C ALA A 25 -7.41 8.22 -18.41
N VAL A 26 -8.48 7.79 -19.09
CA VAL A 26 -8.45 6.52 -19.80
C VAL A 26 -7.39 6.65 -20.88
N THR A 27 -6.13 6.40 -20.51
CA THR A 27 -5.35 5.55 -21.38
C THR A 27 -5.41 4.16 -20.74
N PRO A 28 -6.06 3.19 -21.40
CA PRO A 28 -5.63 1.82 -21.21
C PRO A 28 -4.20 1.82 -21.72
N VAL A 29 -3.25 1.41 -20.90
CA VAL A 29 -1.98 0.95 -21.47
C VAL A 29 -2.38 -0.12 -22.47
N LYS A 30 -2.29 0.21 -23.76
CA LYS A 30 -2.51 -0.68 -24.89
C LYS A 30 -1.41 -1.73 -24.82
N ASN A 31 -1.56 -2.70 -23.93
CA ASN A 31 -0.92 -3.99 -24.09
C ASN A 31 -1.89 -4.83 -24.91
N SER A 32 -1.78 -4.69 -26.22
CA SER A 32 -2.40 -5.58 -27.20
C SER A 32 -1.99 -7.04 -26.90
N PRO A 33 -2.84 -8.00 -27.28
CA PRO A 33 -3.13 -9.19 -26.48
C PRO A 33 -2.19 -10.34 -26.85
N SER A 34 -1.29 -10.71 -25.95
CA SER A 34 -0.58 -11.98 -26.07
C SER A 34 -0.07 -12.46 -24.72
N ARG A 35 -0.99 -12.90 -23.86
CA ARG A 35 -0.78 -14.09 -23.03
C ARG A 35 -2.05 -14.38 -22.27
N ALA A 36 -2.65 -15.50 -22.66
CA ALA A 36 -3.44 -16.32 -21.77
C ALA A 36 -2.70 -16.41 -20.42
N SER A 37 -3.19 -15.66 -19.45
CA SER A 37 -3.01 -16.04 -18.06
C SER A 37 -4.41 -16.08 -17.50
N THR A 38 -4.93 -17.30 -17.45
CA THR A 38 -5.94 -17.77 -16.51
C THR A 38 -5.42 -17.57 -15.09
N ALA A 39 -5.10 -16.34 -14.69
CA ALA A 39 -5.11 -15.95 -13.30
C ALA A 39 -6.58 -15.68 -12.99
N LYS A 40 -7.34 -16.77 -12.87
CA LYS A 40 -8.61 -16.78 -12.15
C LYS A 40 -8.35 -15.96 -10.89
N PRO A 41 -9.11 -14.88 -10.59
CA PRO A 41 -8.93 -14.18 -9.34
C PRO A 41 -9.06 -15.24 -8.24
N LEU A 42 -7.93 -15.56 -7.60
CA LEU A 42 -7.90 -16.52 -6.53
C LEU A 42 -8.59 -15.79 -5.37
N MET A 43 -9.80 -16.23 -5.06
CA MET A 43 -10.82 -15.61 -4.21
C MET A 43 -11.84 -14.72 -4.95
N PRO A 44 -13.15 -15.02 -4.83
CA PRO A 44 -14.20 -14.03 -5.01
C PRO A 44 -13.86 -12.79 -4.16
N ARG A 45 -14.11 -11.58 -4.67
CA ARG A 45 -14.19 -10.40 -3.81
C ARG A 45 -15.21 -10.77 -2.71
N PRO A 46 -14.84 -10.82 -1.41
CA PRO A 46 -15.83 -11.02 -0.38
C PRO A 46 -16.83 -9.87 -0.50
N ALA A 47 -18.07 -10.22 -0.81
CA ALA A 47 -19.20 -9.29 -0.92
C ALA A 47 -19.83 -9.03 0.46
N ASP A 48 -19.06 -9.20 1.54
CA ASP A 48 -19.56 -9.14 2.91
C ASP A 48 -18.97 -7.93 3.61
N GLY A 49 -19.76 -6.86 3.60
CA GLY A 49 -19.44 -5.60 4.24
C GLY A 49 -20.33 -4.49 3.73
N ASP A 50 -21.64 -4.63 3.93
CA ASP A 50 -22.61 -3.52 3.88
C ASP A 50 -22.20 -2.44 4.89
N ILE A 51 -21.31 -1.52 4.49
CA ILE A 51 -21.14 -0.23 5.18
C ILE A 51 -20.77 0.83 4.13
N ASP A 52 -21.81 1.58 3.75
CA ASP A 52 -21.83 2.84 3.02
C ASP A 52 -21.37 2.84 1.55
N ALA A 53 -22.30 2.38 0.72
CA ALA A 53 -22.59 2.96 -0.57
C ALA A 53 -23.13 4.41 -0.45
N SER A 54 -22.37 5.35 0.10
CA SER A 54 -22.60 6.80 -0.12
C SER A 54 -21.47 7.61 0.51
N CYS A 55 -20.49 8.01 -0.29
CA CYS A 55 -19.84 9.32 -0.25
C CYS A 55 -18.70 9.32 -1.27
N LYS A 56 -18.75 10.23 -2.25
CA LYS A 56 -17.65 10.56 -3.17
C LYS A 56 -16.43 11.20 -2.45
N GLY A 57 -16.18 10.88 -1.18
CA GLY A 57 -15.27 11.62 -0.31
C GLY A 57 -14.38 10.69 0.52
N ALA A 58 -13.07 10.88 0.36
CA ALA A 58 -11.96 10.31 1.14
C ALA A 58 -11.80 8.77 1.15
N LEU A 59 -10.59 8.33 0.79
CA LEU A 59 -10.18 6.94 0.98
C LEU A 59 -10.00 6.65 2.46
N SER A 60 -10.58 5.56 2.95
CA SER A 60 -10.41 5.16 4.34
C SER A 60 -9.10 4.40 4.53
N ARG A 61 -8.52 4.50 5.73
CA ARG A 61 -7.35 3.71 6.12
C ARG A 61 -7.61 2.20 6.01
N ARG A 62 -8.86 1.76 6.24
CA ARG A 62 -9.25 0.35 6.11
C ARG A 62 -9.16 -0.14 4.67
N ASP A 63 -9.68 0.65 3.74
CA ASP A 63 -9.66 0.35 2.31
C ASP A 63 -8.22 0.18 1.82
N LEU A 64 -7.35 1.08 2.25
CA LEU A 64 -5.95 1.05 1.87
C LEU A 64 -5.19 -0.12 2.50
N ASN A 65 -5.48 -0.46 3.76
CA ASN A 65 -4.94 -1.66 4.40
C ASN A 65 -5.36 -2.92 3.63
N PHE A 66 -6.63 -3.04 3.27
CA PHE A 66 -7.15 -4.20 2.56
C PHE A 66 -6.48 -4.38 1.18
N GLU A 67 -6.38 -3.29 0.40
CA GLU A 67 -5.70 -3.35 -0.90
C GLU A 67 -4.19 -3.60 -0.76
N LEU A 68 -3.57 -3.08 0.30
CA LEU A 68 -2.16 -3.32 0.59
C LEU A 68 -1.89 -4.78 0.97
N ASP A 69 -2.72 -5.37 1.82
CA ASP A 69 -2.62 -6.77 2.24
C ASP A 69 -2.89 -7.71 1.07
N ARG A 70 -3.87 -7.38 0.22
CA ARG A 70 -4.14 -8.12 -1.00
C ARG A 70 -2.99 -8.05 -1.99
N SER A 71 -2.43 -6.87 -2.20
CA SER A 71 -1.29 -6.67 -3.12
C SER A 71 -0.03 -7.33 -2.58
N SER A 72 0.18 -7.31 -1.27
CA SER A 72 1.34 -7.96 -0.63
C SER A 72 1.24 -9.48 -0.74
N GLN A 73 0.07 -10.06 -0.46
CA GLN A 73 -0.17 -11.50 -0.64
C GLN A 73 -0.07 -11.91 -2.11
N SER A 74 -0.61 -11.11 -3.04
CA SER A 74 -0.54 -11.42 -4.47
C SER A 74 0.89 -11.35 -5.02
N LEU A 75 1.73 -10.45 -4.52
CA LEU A 75 3.09 -10.26 -5.03
C LEU A 75 4.12 -11.15 -4.31
N LEU A 76 3.98 -11.31 -2.99
CA LEU A 76 4.97 -11.95 -2.12
C LEU A 76 4.50 -13.29 -1.54
N GLY A 77 3.22 -13.62 -1.67
CA GLY A 77 2.59 -14.75 -0.99
C GLY A 77 2.43 -14.52 0.51
N ASP A 78 1.88 -15.52 1.20
CA ASP A 78 1.63 -15.44 2.65
C ASP A 78 2.93 -15.36 3.47
N ALA A 79 3.95 -16.14 3.09
CA ALA A 79 5.24 -16.13 3.76
C ALA A 79 5.95 -14.77 3.61
N GLY A 80 6.02 -14.24 2.39
CA GLY A 80 6.68 -12.96 2.13
C GLY A 80 5.92 -11.76 2.73
N SER A 81 4.59 -11.81 2.78
CA SER A 81 3.78 -10.81 3.48
C SER A 81 4.08 -10.80 4.99
N SER A 82 4.20 -11.99 5.59
CA SER A 82 4.57 -12.15 7.00
C SER A 82 5.98 -11.64 7.31
N GLU A 83 6.96 -11.94 6.44
CA GLU A 83 8.34 -11.45 6.58
C GLU A 83 8.44 -9.92 6.51
N CYS A 84 7.62 -9.28 5.67
CA CYS A 84 7.67 -7.84 5.49
C CYS A 84 7.04 -7.06 6.67
N ASP A 85 6.13 -7.68 7.44
CA ASP A 85 5.31 -7.07 8.52
C ASP A 85 4.90 -5.64 8.15
N ILE A 86 4.25 -5.53 6.99
CA ILE A 86 3.79 -4.25 6.43
C ILE A 86 2.64 -3.74 7.30
N ARG A 87 2.78 -2.54 7.87
CA ARG A 87 1.69 -1.91 8.65
C ARG A 87 1.57 -0.44 8.34
N VAL A 88 0.37 0.02 7.99
CA VAL A 88 0.09 1.45 7.85
C VAL A 88 -0.04 2.07 9.25
N LEU A 89 0.78 3.08 9.57
CA LEU A 89 0.72 3.81 10.85
C LEU A 89 -0.32 4.92 10.81
N SER A 90 -0.31 5.70 9.74
CA SER A 90 -1.13 6.91 9.59
C SER A 90 -1.40 7.12 8.11
N PHE A 91 -2.63 7.53 7.79
CA PHE A 91 -3.07 7.79 6.43
C PHE A 91 -4.09 8.94 6.47
N ASP A 92 -3.82 9.99 5.71
CA ASP A 92 -4.62 11.22 5.61
C ASP A 92 -5.35 11.31 4.25
N GLY A 93 -5.70 10.18 3.63
CA GLY A 93 -6.43 10.14 2.36
C GLY A 93 -5.59 10.33 1.10
N ALA A 94 -4.51 11.12 1.17
CA ALA A 94 -3.55 11.32 0.08
C ALA A 94 -2.11 10.97 0.45
N GLU A 95 -1.77 10.94 1.73
CA GLU A 95 -0.41 10.68 2.22
C GLU A 95 -0.45 9.73 3.40
N GLY A 96 0.61 8.96 3.57
CA GLY A 96 0.68 8.02 4.67
C GLY A 96 2.07 7.49 4.97
N ILE A 97 2.17 6.84 6.11
CA ILE A 97 3.39 6.18 6.57
C ILE A 97 3.12 4.69 6.73
N VAL A 98 3.96 3.86 6.11
CA VAL A 98 3.99 2.42 6.31
C VAL A 98 5.24 2.06 7.09
N SER A 99 5.13 1.14 8.06
CA SER A 99 6.29 0.44 8.60
C SER A 99 6.50 -0.89 7.91
N CYS A 100 7.76 -1.25 7.71
CA CYS A 100 8.17 -2.56 7.26
C CYS A 100 9.41 -3.03 8.06
N VAL A 101 9.79 -4.29 7.88
CA VAL A 101 11.09 -4.78 8.35
C VAL A 101 12.23 -4.09 7.58
N HIS A 102 13.35 -3.80 8.25
CA HIS A 102 14.46 -3.05 7.64
C HIS A 102 15.01 -3.68 6.36
N LYS A 103 15.13 -5.01 6.32
CA LYS A 103 15.68 -5.73 5.16
C LYS A 103 14.73 -5.75 3.95
N GLU A 104 13.43 -5.58 4.19
CA GLU A 104 12.37 -5.78 3.20
C GLU A 104 11.88 -4.49 2.54
N ALA A 105 12.55 -3.36 2.78
CA ALA A 105 12.13 -2.06 2.23
C ALA A 105 11.98 -2.07 0.70
N THR A 106 12.82 -2.81 -0.03
CA THR A 106 12.73 -2.95 -1.49
C THR A 106 11.47 -3.73 -1.90
N ARG A 107 11.15 -4.82 -1.20
CA ARG A 107 9.94 -5.60 -1.47
C ARG A 107 8.69 -4.78 -1.16
N THR A 108 8.66 -4.05 -0.04
CA THR A 108 7.55 -3.14 0.29
C THR A 108 7.36 -2.05 -0.78
N ARG A 109 8.44 -1.51 -1.34
CA ARG A 109 8.35 -0.55 -2.46
C ARG A 109 7.71 -1.18 -3.70
N ALA A 110 8.04 -2.43 -4.01
CA ALA A 110 7.43 -3.16 -5.13
C ALA A 110 5.92 -3.36 -4.90
N VAL A 111 5.52 -3.79 -3.69
CA VAL A 111 4.10 -3.92 -3.31
C VAL A 111 3.35 -2.60 -3.46
N LEU A 112 3.93 -1.48 -3.00
CA LEU A 112 3.29 -0.18 -3.15
C LEU A 112 3.15 0.23 -4.63
N ALA A 113 4.09 -0.14 -5.48
CA ALA A 113 4.04 0.15 -6.91
C ALA A 113 3.00 -0.72 -7.66
N THR A 114 2.65 -1.90 -7.14
CA THR A 114 1.62 -2.77 -7.74
C THR A 114 0.20 -2.29 -7.49
N ILE A 115 -0.03 -1.35 -6.57
CA ILE A 115 -1.35 -0.80 -6.30
C ILE A 115 -1.70 0.22 -7.38
N TYR A 116 -2.65 -0.14 -8.25
CA TYR A 116 -3.12 0.70 -9.37
C TYR A 116 -4.61 1.13 -9.23
N GLU A 117 -5.37 0.47 -8.37
CA GLU A 117 -6.81 0.69 -8.19
C GLU A 117 -7.20 0.49 -6.72
N ILE A 118 -7.95 1.44 -6.16
CA ILE A 118 -8.52 1.34 -4.80
C ILE A 118 -9.99 1.72 -4.90
N ARG A 119 -10.89 0.83 -4.45
CA ARG A 119 -12.36 1.04 -4.51
C ARG A 119 -12.84 1.54 -5.88
N ASN A 120 -12.40 0.89 -6.96
CA ASN A 120 -12.75 1.26 -8.34
C ASN A 120 -12.25 2.64 -8.82
N ARG A 121 -11.32 3.27 -8.09
CA ARG A 121 -10.65 4.52 -8.51
C ARG A 121 -9.19 4.24 -8.84
N ARG A 122 -8.72 4.79 -9.96
CA ARG A 122 -7.30 4.70 -10.34
C ARG A 122 -6.45 5.46 -9.33
N ALA A 123 -5.52 4.76 -8.73
CA ALA A 123 -4.67 5.23 -7.65
C ALA A 123 -3.25 4.78 -7.93
N SER A 124 -2.27 5.66 -7.81
CA SER A 124 -0.86 5.26 -7.85
C SER A 124 -0.16 5.71 -6.58
N ILE A 125 0.68 4.85 -6.02
CA ILE A 125 1.40 5.17 -4.79
C ILE A 125 2.86 5.45 -5.13
N ARG A 126 3.32 6.64 -4.74
CA ARG A 126 4.71 7.07 -4.87
C ARG A 126 5.36 7.17 -3.50
N VAL A 127 6.45 6.43 -3.31
CA VAL A 127 7.27 6.54 -2.10
C VAL A 127 8.14 7.81 -2.18
N ILE A 128 8.06 8.66 -1.16
CA ILE A 128 8.84 9.91 -1.06
C ILE A 128 10.22 9.60 -0.48
N GLY A 129 10.27 8.76 0.55
CA GLY A 129 11.51 8.46 1.25
C GLY A 129 11.35 7.38 2.32
N VAL A 130 12.49 6.92 2.85
CA VAL A 130 12.56 5.89 3.89
C VAL A 130 13.34 6.44 5.07
N SER A 131 12.81 6.26 6.28
CA SER A 131 13.41 6.69 7.55
C SER A 131 13.51 5.52 8.54
N GLY A 132 14.48 5.61 9.46
CA GLY A 132 14.58 4.69 10.60
C GLY A 132 13.61 5.01 11.74
N THR A 133 13.05 6.23 11.77
CA THR A 133 12.14 6.68 12.83
C THR A 133 10.86 7.28 12.26
N VAL A 134 9.75 7.14 13.01
CA VAL A 134 8.46 7.77 12.66
C VAL A 134 8.61 9.29 12.58
N LYS A 135 9.41 9.90 13.47
CA LYS A 135 9.66 11.35 13.46
C LYS A 135 10.37 11.79 12.17
N GLY A 136 11.37 11.03 11.71
CA GLY A 136 12.03 11.30 10.43
C GLY A 136 11.10 11.05 9.24
N ALA A 137 10.22 10.05 9.31
CA ALA A 137 9.24 9.80 8.25
C ALA A 137 8.23 10.95 8.12
N LYS A 138 7.75 11.49 9.25
CA LYS A 138 6.86 12.65 9.27
C LYS A 138 7.51 13.90 8.68
N ARG A 139 8.83 14.06 8.85
CA ARG A 139 9.57 15.21 8.30
C ARG A 139 9.48 15.30 6.77
N PHE A 140 9.40 14.18 6.07
CA PHE A 140 9.25 14.17 4.61
C PHE A 140 7.96 14.82 4.11
N PHE A 141 6.92 14.89 4.95
CA PHE A 141 5.69 15.60 4.62
C PHE A 141 5.79 17.09 4.93
N SER A 142 6.45 17.46 6.03
CA SER A 142 6.62 18.87 6.42
C SER A 142 7.63 19.63 5.57
N GLU A 143 8.58 18.95 4.93
CA GLU A 143 9.67 19.58 4.16
C GLU A 143 9.32 19.84 2.69
N LYS A 144 8.07 19.57 2.29
CA LYS A 144 7.53 20.08 1.02
C LYS A 144 7.17 21.56 1.18
N ARG A 145 8.18 22.41 1.14
CA ARG A 145 8.06 23.81 0.70
C ARG A 145 8.63 23.92 -0.70
#